data_AF-C8P8X0-F1
#
_entry.id   AF-C8P8X0-F1
#
_cell.length_a   1.000
_cell.length_b   1.000
_cell.length_c   1.000
_cell.angle_alpha   90.00
_cell.angle_beta   90.00
_cell.angle_gamma   90.00
#
_symmetry.space_group_name_H-M   'P 1'
#
loop_
_entity.id
_entity.type
_entity.pdbx_description
1 polymer ?
#
loop_
_entity_poly.entity_id
_entity_poly.type
_entity_poly.pdbx_seq_one_letter_code
_entity_poly.pdbx_strand_id
1 'polypeptide(L)'
;MELVEFITSHTQQIYNRIKKMYQLEKDINLDDELTIPELSIERCPPVDKNNPNVYLYNRDYYSWAIRVTKELLNVLNQLVLFYNASGFVNEDDYHDTSQIINWWIPHTLKVSSAYFDNLQSNYDTANKLLDELENYAEINR
;
A
#
# COMPACT_ATOMS: atom_id res chain seq x y z
N MET A 1 -2.61 11.31 19.38
CA MET A 1 -1.76 10.13 19.09
C MET A 1 -2.59 9.30 18.14
N GLU A 2 -2.41 9.45 16.82
CA GLU A 2 -3.35 8.85 15.86
C GLU A 2 -2.72 8.61 14.48
N LEU A 3 -2.10 9.62 13.84
CA LEU A 3 -1.75 9.50 12.42
C LEU A 3 -0.51 8.64 12.10
N VAL A 4 0.55 8.70 12.91
CA VAL A 4 1.74 7.83 12.71
C VAL A 4 1.32 6.36 12.79
N GLU A 5 0.56 6.03 13.84
CA GLU A 5 0.06 4.68 14.08
C GLU A 5 -0.91 4.27 12.97
N PHE A 6 -1.82 5.15 12.56
CA PHE A 6 -2.73 4.94 11.43
C PHE A 6 -1.99 4.60 10.14
N ILE A 7 -1.02 5.43 9.72
CA ILE A 7 -0.23 5.17 8.50
C ILE A 7 0.56 3.87 8.64
N THR A 8 1.12 3.62 9.83
CA THR A 8 1.95 2.43 10.09
C THR A 8 1.14 1.15 10.01
N SER A 9 0.00 1.09 10.69
CA SER A 9 -0.83 -0.11 10.75
C SER A 9 -1.43 -0.44 9.40
N HIS A 10 -2.04 0.52 8.71
CA HIS A 10 -2.71 0.29 7.43
C HIS A 10 -1.71 -0.08 6.32
N THR A 11 -0.57 0.61 6.24
CA THR A 11 0.46 0.26 5.25
C THR A 11 1.02 -1.14 5.53
N GLN A 12 1.31 -1.48 6.79
CA GLN A 12 1.85 -2.80 7.11
C GLN A 12 0.83 -3.92 6.87
N GLN A 13 -0.46 -3.67 7.10
CA GLN A 13 -1.54 -4.60 6.76
C GLN A 13 -1.58 -4.87 5.26
N ILE A 14 -1.51 -3.84 4.43
CA ILE A 14 -1.45 -4.01 2.97
C ILE A 14 -0.19 -4.78 2.55
N TYR A 15 0.99 -4.42 3.07
CA TYR A 15 2.22 -5.17 2.78
C TYR A 15 2.12 -6.65 3.16
N ASN A 16 1.43 -6.98 4.26
CA ASN A 16 1.21 -8.36 4.65
C ASN A 16 0.28 -9.09 3.67
N ARG A 17 -0.76 -8.42 3.15
CA ARG A 17 -1.63 -8.99 2.09
C ARG A 17 -0.86 -9.23 0.80
N ILE A 18 -0.07 -8.26 0.35
CA ILE A 18 0.77 -8.39 -0.86
C ILE A 18 1.72 -9.59 -0.74
N LYS A 19 2.41 -9.74 0.40
CA LYS A 19 3.28 -10.91 0.64
C LYS A 19 2.51 -12.23 0.57
N LYS A 20 1.28 -12.28 1.12
CA LYS A 20 0.41 -13.46 1.05
C LYS A 20 0.05 -13.80 -0.40
N MET A 21 -0.20 -12.81 -1.24
CA MET A 21 -0.50 -13.03 -2.66
C MET A 21 0.69 -13.59 -3.44
N TYR A 22 1.90 -13.05 -3.24
CA TYR A 22 3.11 -13.66 -3.82
C TYR A 22 3.31 -15.10 -3.35
N GLN A 23 3.04 -15.39 -2.07
CA GLN A 23 3.08 -16.77 -1.56
C GLN A 23 2.03 -17.66 -2.24
N LEU A 24 0.80 -17.16 -2.44
CA LEU A 24 -0.24 -17.91 -3.14
C LEU A 24 0.16 -18.26 -4.57
N GLU A 25 0.69 -17.31 -5.34
CA GLU A 25 1.16 -17.56 -6.70
C GLU A 25 2.32 -18.55 -6.74
N LYS A 26 3.24 -18.45 -5.78
CA LYS A 26 4.32 -19.43 -5.62
C LYS A 26 3.78 -20.84 -5.41
N ASP A 27 2.80 -20.98 -4.52
CA ASP A 27 2.21 -22.27 -4.17
C ASP A 27 1.39 -22.87 -5.32
N ILE A 28 0.65 -22.05 -6.07
CA ILE A 28 -0.21 -22.48 -7.19
C ILE A 28 0.64 -22.91 -8.39
N ASN A 29 1.63 -22.09 -8.77
CA ASN A 29 2.46 -22.35 -9.95
C ASN A 29 3.66 -23.26 -9.68
N LEU A 30 3.86 -23.67 -8.42
CA LEU A 30 5.03 -24.44 -7.96
C LEU A 30 6.36 -23.76 -8.38
N ASP A 31 6.38 -22.43 -8.36
CA ASP A 31 7.52 -21.63 -8.79
C ASP A 31 8.46 -21.37 -7.61
N ASP A 32 9.40 -22.30 -7.40
CA ASP A 32 10.41 -22.19 -6.35
C ASP A 32 11.34 -20.98 -6.52
N GLU A 33 11.47 -20.46 -7.75
CA GLU A 33 12.31 -19.30 -8.08
C GLU A 33 11.60 -17.97 -7.78
N LEU A 34 10.26 -17.96 -7.69
CA LEU A 34 9.51 -16.77 -7.29
C LEU A 34 9.93 -16.31 -5.89
N THR A 35 10.46 -15.09 -5.85
CA THR A 35 10.92 -14.44 -4.62
C THR A 35 9.81 -13.57 -4.04
N ILE A 36 9.45 -13.82 -2.78
CA ILE A 36 8.48 -13.00 -2.06
C ILE A 36 9.19 -11.73 -1.60
N PRO A 37 8.66 -10.52 -1.90
CA PRO A 37 9.31 -9.28 -1.54
C PRO A 37 9.34 -9.08 -0.01
N GLU A 38 10.48 -8.62 0.51
CA GLU A 38 10.62 -8.25 1.92
C GLU A 38 9.99 -6.88 2.17
N LEU A 39 8.68 -6.86 2.44
CA LEU A 39 7.93 -5.64 2.67
C LEU A 39 7.76 -5.35 4.17
N SER A 40 8.33 -4.23 4.59
CA SER A 40 8.17 -3.64 5.92
C SER A 40 8.12 -2.13 5.84
N ILE A 41 7.32 -1.50 6.70
CA ILE A 41 7.22 -0.04 6.72
C ILE A 41 8.47 0.61 7.32
N GLU A 42 8.96 1.66 6.65
CA GLU A 42 10.00 2.55 7.19
C GLU A 42 9.56 3.13 8.54
N ARG A 43 10.43 3.05 9.56
CA ARG A 43 10.16 3.64 10.87
C ARG A 43 10.01 5.16 10.77
N CYS A 44 8.91 5.70 11.31
CA CYS A 44 8.73 7.15 11.44
C CYS A 44 9.89 7.77 12.25
N PRO A 45 10.46 8.90 11.81
CA PRO A 45 11.44 9.66 12.58
C PRO A 45 10.94 9.95 14.00
N PRO A 46 11.81 9.94 15.01
CA PRO A 46 11.41 10.21 16.38
C PRO A 46 10.86 11.63 16.50
N VAL A 47 9.65 11.74 17.01
CA VAL A 47 9.03 13.02 17.37
C VAL A 47 9.42 13.31 18.82
N ASP A 48 10.09 14.44 19.08
CA ASP A 48 10.54 14.83 20.42
C ASP A 48 9.34 15.12 21.33
N LYS A 49 8.81 14.11 22.02
CA LYS A 49 7.61 14.21 22.86
C LYS A 49 7.68 15.24 24.00
N ASN A 50 8.87 15.77 24.33
CA ASN A 50 9.06 16.74 25.40
C ASN A 50 8.95 18.19 24.93
N ASN A 51 8.83 18.44 23.62
CA ASN A 51 8.66 19.78 23.08
C ASN A 51 7.15 20.13 22.98
N PRO A 52 6.64 21.12 23.71
CA PRO A 52 5.20 21.46 23.68
C PRO A 52 4.71 21.97 22.31
N ASN A 53 5.60 22.20 21.33
CA ASN A 53 5.24 22.49 19.94
C ASN A 53 5.10 21.24 19.03
N VAL A 54 5.17 20.02 19.59
CA VAL A 54 5.02 18.73 18.88
C VAL A 54 3.64 18.48 18.28
N TYR A 55 2.67 19.33 18.60
CA TYR A 55 1.39 19.34 17.90
C TYR A 55 1.51 19.64 16.40
N LEU A 56 2.69 20.08 15.94
CA LEU A 56 3.01 20.22 14.53
C LEU A 56 3.94 19.08 14.11
N TYR A 57 3.40 18.16 13.32
CA TYR A 57 4.22 17.26 12.52
C TYR A 57 5.26 18.07 11.73
N ASN A 58 6.53 17.82 11.98
CA ASN A 58 7.62 18.57 11.36
C ASN A 58 7.82 18.13 9.90
N ARG A 59 8.74 18.80 9.21
CA ARG A 59 9.10 18.48 7.83
C ARG A 59 9.58 17.03 7.65
N ASP A 60 10.24 16.46 8.66
CA ASP A 60 10.77 15.10 8.59
C ASP A 60 9.64 14.07 8.61
N TYR A 61 8.65 14.26 9.49
CA TYR A 61 7.44 13.46 9.50
C TYR A 61 6.72 13.52 8.16
N TYR A 62 6.51 14.73 7.64
CA TYR A 62 5.79 14.92 6.39
C TYR A 62 6.51 14.27 5.21
N SER A 63 7.84 14.39 5.19
CA SER A 63 8.68 13.71 4.20
C SER A 63 8.58 12.18 4.34
N TRP A 64 8.52 11.66 5.56
CA TRP A 64 8.28 10.24 5.83
C TRP A 64 6.91 9.80 5.32
N ALA A 65 5.84 10.53 5.60
CA ALA A 65 4.49 10.20 5.13
C ALA A 65 4.44 10.14 3.60
N ILE A 66 5.03 11.12 2.89
CA ILE A 66 5.14 11.10 1.43
C ILE A 66 5.89 9.86 0.94
N ARG A 67 7.04 9.53 1.55
CA ARG A 67 7.83 8.35 1.15
C ARG A 67 7.03 7.08 1.30
N VAL A 68 6.42 6.87 2.47
CA VAL A 68 5.59 5.69 2.74
C VAL A 68 4.43 5.59 1.74
N THR A 69 3.71 6.69 1.48
CA THR A 69 2.59 6.68 0.53
C THR A 69 3.04 6.36 -0.90
N LYS A 70 4.17 6.91 -1.35
CA LYS A 70 4.73 6.65 -2.69
C LYS A 70 5.27 5.23 -2.83
N GLU A 71 5.93 4.73 -1.79
CA GLU A 71 6.44 3.36 -1.78
C GLU A 71 5.30 2.36 -1.86
N LEU A 72 4.25 2.56 -1.05
CA LEU A 72 3.05 1.71 -1.11
C LEU A 72 2.42 1.70 -2.51
N LEU A 73 2.28 2.88 -3.13
CA LEU A 73 1.77 3.00 -4.50
C LEU A 73 2.65 2.23 -5.51
N ASN A 74 3.96 2.36 -5.39
CA ASN A 74 4.91 1.67 -6.24
C ASN A 74 4.79 0.14 -6.08
N VAL A 75 4.77 -0.36 -4.84
CA VAL A 75 4.64 -1.79 -4.56
C VAL A 75 3.32 -2.36 -5.08
N LEU A 76 2.20 -1.64 -4.94
CA LEU A 76 0.91 -2.05 -5.51
C LEU A 76 0.95 -2.10 -7.03
N ASN A 77 1.52 -1.10 -7.69
CA ASN A 77 1.64 -1.09 -9.14
C ASN A 77 2.59 -2.18 -9.66
N GLN A 78 3.63 -2.54 -8.90
CA GLN A 78 4.49 -3.69 -9.21
C GLN A 78 3.73 -5.02 -9.08
N LEU A 79 2.88 -5.16 -8.06
CA LEU A 79 2.01 -6.33 -7.93
C LEU A 79 1.07 -6.47 -9.12
N VAL A 80 0.40 -5.38 -9.53
CA VAL A 80 -0.48 -5.37 -10.71
C VAL A 80 0.29 -5.80 -11.97
N LEU A 81 1.49 -5.24 -12.19
CA LEU A 81 2.32 -5.63 -13.32
C LEU A 81 2.71 -7.11 -13.27
N PHE A 82 3.05 -7.62 -12.08
CA PHE A 82 3.37 -9.03 -11.89
C PHE A 82 2.18 -9.93 -12.26
N TYR A 83 0.98 -9.62 -11.77
CA TYR A 83 -0.23 -10.36 -12.13
C TYR A 83 -0.54 -10.28 -13.63
N ASN A 84 -0.51 -9.07 -14.22
CA ASN A 84 -0.78 -8.90 -15.66
C ASN A 84 0.24 -9.67 -16.52
N ALA A 85 1.52 -9.70 -16.12
CA ALA A 85 2.56 -10.48 -16.80
C ALA A 85 2.31 -11.99 -16.74
N SER A 86 1.63 -12.46 -15.69
CA SER A 86 1.15 -13.85 -15.57
C SER A 86 -0.15 -14.11 -16.36
N GLY A 87 -0.60 -13.16 -17.19
CA GLY A 87 -1.80 -13.28 -18.03
C GLY A 87 -3.09 -12.87 -17.34
N PHE A 88 -3.00 -12.16 -16.22
CA PHE A 88 -4.15 -11.68 -15.49
C PHE A 88 -4.81 -10.46 -16.16
N VAL A 89 -6.12 -10.54 -16.39
CA VAL A 89 -6.94 -9.47 -16.97
C VAL A 89 -8.19 -9.26 -16.12
N ASN A 90 -8.69 -8.02 -16.07
CA ASN A 90 -9.93 -7.63 -15.45
C ASN A 90 -11.12 -8.35 -16.11
N GLU A 91 -11.97 -9.02 -15.34
CA GLU A 91 -13.15 -9.76 -15.85
C GLU A 91 -14.18 -8.87 -16.52
N ASP A 92 -14.30 -7.61 -16.11
CA ASP A 92 -15.36 -6.73 -16.61
C ASP A 92 -15.12 -6.34 -18.08
N ASP A 93 -13.85 -6.20 -18.49
CA ASP A 93 -13.47 -5.71 -19.82
C ASP A 93 -12.43 -6.57 -20.54
N TYR A 94 -11.93 -7.64 -19.92
CA TYR A 94 -10.89 -8.55 -20.43
C TYR A 94 -9.58 -7.84 -20.80
N HIS A 95 -9.30 -6.70 -20.18
CA HIS A 95 -8.04 -5.98 -20.32
C HIS A 95 -7.19 -6.09 -19.06
N ASP A 96 -5.88 -5.89 -19.19
CA ASP A 96 -4.97 -5.79 -18.06
C ASP A 96 -5.54 -4.96 -16.91
N THR A 97 -5.34 -5.43 -15.68
CA THR A 97 -5.78 -4.67 -14.52
C THR A 97 -5.07 -3.32 -14.50
N SER A 98 -5.85 -2.26 -14.37
CA SER A 98 -5.35 -0.90 -14.43
C SER A 98 -4.47 -0.59 -13.22
N GLN A 99 -3.34 0.08 -13.48
CA GLN A 99 -2.51 0.62 -12.42
C GLN A 99 -3.26 1.70 -11.65
N ILE A 100 -2.90 1.84 -10.37
CA ILE A 100 -3.42 2.91 -9.52
C ILE A 100 -2.69 4.21 -9.90
N ILE A 101 -3.39 5.10 -10.60
CA ILE A 101 -2.83 6.39 -11.05
C ILE A 101 -3.37 7.60 -10.29
N ASN A 102 -4.55 7.47 -9.66
CA ASN A 102 -5.25 8.57 -8.96
C ASN A 102 -5.06 8.51 -7.44
N TRP A 103 -3.82 8.34 -6.99
CA TRP A 103 -3.48 8.24 -5.57
C TRP A 103 -3.22 9.62 -4.95
N TRP A 104 -3.83 9.91 -3.82
CA TRP A 104 -3.57 11.17 -3.13
C TRP A 104 -2.21 11.13 -2.43
N ILE A 105 -1.37 12.15 -2.65
CA ILE A 105 -0.10 12.31 -1.95
C ILE A 105 -0.20 13.47 -0.96
N PRO A 106 0.24 13.29 0.30
CA PRO A 106 0.32 14.39 1.25
C PRO A 106 1.08 15.59 0.66
N HIS A 107 0.40 16.74 0.62
CA HIS A 107 0.97 18.00 0.12
C HIS A 107 0.90 19.16 1.15
N THR A 108 0.41 18.89 2.36
CA THR A 108 0.25 19.87 3.45
C THR A 108 0.83 19.35 4.77
N LEU A 109 1.41 20.26 5.56
CA LEU A 109 1.88 19.99 6.92
C LEU A 109 0.72 19.95 7.94
N LYS A 110 -0.43 20.52 7.58
CA LYS A 110 -1.59 20.57 8.48
C LYS A 110 -2.35 19.25 8.39
N VAL A 111 -2.41 18.54 9.51
CA VAL A 111 -3.26 17.36 9.66
C VAL A 111 -4.68 17.81 10.03
N SER A 112 -5.62 17.53 9.13
CA SER A 112 -7.06 17.79 9.28
C SER A 112 -7.84 16.49 9.06
N SER A 113 -9.16 16.51 9.29
CA SER A 113 -10.03 15.38 8.90
C SER A 113 -9.84 15.01 7.43
N ALA A 114 -9.84 15.99 6.53
CA ALA A 114 -9.59 15.76 5.11
C ALA A 114 -8.25 15.08 4.81
N TYR A 115 -7.22 15.28 5.64
CA TYR A 115 -5.95 14.56 5.50
C TYR A 115 -6.13 13.07 5.77
N PHE A 116 -6.83 12.72 6.85
CA PHE A 116 -7.17 11.34 7.18
C PHE A 116 -8.09 10.72 6.14
N ASP A 117 -9.13 11.44 5.70
CA ASP A 117 -10.09 10.94 4.72
C ASP A 117 -9.41 10.61 3.39
N ASN A 118 -8.47 11.44 2.93
CA ASN A 118 -7.69 11.16 1.72
C ASN A 118 -6.77 9.93 1.88
N LEU A 119 -6.11 9.78 3.03
CA LEU A 119 -5.30 8.58 3.27
C LEU A 119 -6.15 7.32 3.41
N GLN A 120 -7.29 7.41 4.09
CA GLN A 120 -8.23 6.30 4.18
C GLN A 120 -8.72 5.90 2.79
N SER A 121 -9.10 6.87 1.95
CA SER A 121 -9.51 6.60 0.57
C SER A 121 -8.41 5.90 -0.25
N ASN A 122 -7.13 6.24 -0.04
CA ASN A 122 -6.03 5.50 -0.64
C ASN A 122 -5.99 4.04 -0.15
N TYR A 123 -6.10 3.83 1.17
CA TYR A 123 -6.09 2.47 1.73
C TYR A 123 -7.30 1.63 1.30
N ASP A 124 -8.48 2.24 1.18
CA ASP A 124 -9.68 1.59 0.67
C ASP A 124 -9.51 1.20 -0.81
N THR A 125 -8.91 2.09 -1.61
CA THR A 125 -8.56 1.79 -3.01
C THR A 125 -7.57 0.63 -3.10
N ALA A 126 -6.56 0.61 -2.22
CA ALA A 126 -5.60 -0.50 -2.13
C ALA A 126 -6.29 -1.82 -1.82
N ASN A 127 -7.14 -1.84 -0.79
CA ASN A 127 -7.81 -3.06 -0.36
C ASN A 127 -8.78 -3.55 -1.42
N LYS A 128 -9.52 -2.66 -2.08
CA LYS A 128 -10.41 -3.04 -3.20
C LYS A 128 -9.63 -3.71 -4.33
N LEU A 129 -8.49 -3.15 -4.73
CA LEU A 129 -7.62 -3.78 -5.73
C LEU A 129 -7.14 -5.16 -5.27
N LEU A 130 -6.70 -5.29 -4.01
CA LEU A 130 -6.22 -6.57 -3.49
C LEU A 130 -7.34 -7.60 -3.36
N ASP A 131 -8.55 -7.18 -2.98
CA ASP A 131 -9.73 -8.04 -2.94
C ASP A 131 -10.08 -8.54 -4.35
N GLU A 132 -10.02 -7.66 -5.35
CA GLU A 132 -10.17 -8.03 -6.76
C GLU A 132 -9.12 -9.10 -7.10
N LEU A 133 -7.83 -8.79 -7.00
CA LEU A 133 -6.74 -9.71 -7.34
C LEU A 133 -6.78 -11.05 -6.56
N GLU A 134 -7.12 -11.04 -5.27
CA GLU A 134 -7.23 -12.24 -4.43
C GLU A 134 -8.36 -13.16 -4.90
N ASN A 135 -9.55 -12.61 -5.22
CA ASN A 135 -10.67 -13.42 -5.72
C ASN A 135 -10.30 -14.21 -6.97
N TYR A 136 -9.49 -13.62 -7.87
CA TYR A 136 -9.04 -14.33 -9.07
C TYR A 136 -8.03 -15.43 -8.80
N ALA A 137 -7.09 -15.20 -7.89
CA ALA A 137 -6.14 -16.23 -7.48
C ALA A 137 -6.87 -17.43 -6.84
N GLU A 138 -8.01 -17.19 -6.18
CA GLU A 138 -8.88 -18.25 -5.65
C GLU A 138 -9.72 -18.96 -6.72
N ILE A 139 -10.17 -18.27 -7.77
CA ILE A 139 -10.93 -18.87 -8.89
C ILE A 139 -10.04 -19.75 -9.78
N ASN A 140 -8.77 -19.38 -9.96
CA ASN A 140 -7.81 -20.10 -10.81
C ASN A 140 -7.04 -21.21 -10.06
N ARG A 141 -7.42 -21.52 -8.81
CA ARG A 141 -6.94 -22.66 -8.03
C ARG A 141 -7.61 -23.97 -8.42
#